data_AF-A0A2V9RP85-F1
#
_entry.id   AF-A0A2V9RP85-F1
#
_cell.length_a   1.000
_cell.length_b   1.000
_cell.length_c   1.000
_cell.angle_alpha   90.00
_cell.angle_beta   90.00
_cell.angle_gamma   90.00
#
_symmetry.space_group_name_H-M   'P 1'
#
loop_
_entity.id
_entity.type
_entity.pdbx_description
1 polymer ?
#
loop_
_entity_poly.entity_id
_entity_poly.type
_entity_poly.pdbx_seq_one_letter_code
_entity_poly.pdbx_strand_id
1 'polypeptide(L)'
;MTIGPLHTTAGHTTIFNFGAFNFKSTPEDTISSQGDDLTVTAKLIDPGTPVTFGATKNATCIDYDNTGGSCWEFDVLCSGPDCGGSYDAEFATSYDHAATIVKPGFLKNHSASCPTTMFETNQIDGFFQTRIDPTTKAKSGGTGSCWLATQDTDGISDSVSNFIGFLDPVQNAAINVVKGGQAIPLKFQVLNSNGQPLTNLSLCTTGSCPTPSITIRFGPSSCTVDTDITDISGDLAATAGNAGLQNLGNGNYQYVWKTPNVKGCYFARVSLNDGIAHDALFKLK
;
A
#
# COMPACT_ATOMS: atom_id res chain seq x y z
N MET A 1 8.98 -4.64 -28.95
CA MET A 1 9.41 -6.05 -29.10
C MET A 1 8.26 -6.92 -28.62
N THR A 2 7.95 -8.03 -29.29
CA THR A 2 6.80 -8.89 -28.96
C THR A 2 7.26 -10.32 -28.71
N ILE A 3 6.72 -10.95 -27.66
CA ILE A 3 6.95 -12.34 -27.30
C ILE A 3 5.59 -13.00 -27.05
N GLY A 4 5.36 -14.13 -27.71
CA GLY A 4 4.14 -14.94 -27.55
C GLY A 4 3.46 -15.29 -28.88
N PRO A 5 2.33 -16.02 -28.82
CA PRO A 5 1.67 -16.51 -27.60
C PRO A 5 2.54 -17.53 -26.85
N LEU A 6 2.63 -17.39 -25.52
CA LEU A 6 3.20 -18.39 -24.62
C LEU A 6 2.10 -18.91 -23.72
N HIS A 7 2.03 -20.24 -23.61
CA HIS A 7 1.05 -20.92 -22.79
C HIS A 7 1.37 -20.75 -21.29
N THR A 8 0.40 -20.28 -20.53
CA THR A 8 0.45 -20.09 -19.08
C THR A 8 -0.54 -21.01 -18.39
N THR A 9 -0.17 -21.53 -17.22
CA THR A 9 -1.01 -22.43 -16.42
C THR A 9 -1.03 -21.98 -14.97
N ALA A 10 -2.10 -22.35 -14.26
CA ALA A 10 -2.33 -21.97 -12.88
C ALA A 10 -1.11 -22.27 -11.99
N GLY A 11 -0.69 -21.29 -11.19
CA GLY A 11 0.44 -21.42 -10.25
C GLY A 11 1.83 -21.50 -10.88
N HIS A 12 1.96 -21.41 -12.20
CA HIS A 12 3.25 -21.51 -12.90
C HIS A 12 3.70 -20.17 -13.47
N THR A 13 4.93 -19.77 -13.15
CA THR A 13 5.52 -18.53 -13.69
C THR A 13 6.03 -18.72 -15.11
N THR A 14 5.47 -17.95 -16.04
CA THR A 14 5.94 -17.82 -17.42
C THR A 14 6.82 -16.57 -17.55
N ILE A 15 7.96 -16.70 -18.24
CA ILE A 15 8.96 -15.63 -18.39
C ILE A 15 9.05 -15.17 -19.86
N PHE A 16 8.87 -13.87 -20.08
CA PHE A 16 9.00 -13.18 -21.38
C PHE A 16 10.31 -12.38 -21.38
N ASN A 17 11.33 -12.84 -22.12
CA ASN A 17 12.68 -12.27 -22.10
C ASN A 17 12.90 -11.24 -23.22
N PHE A 18 13.10 -9.97 -22.86
CA PHE A 18 13.30 -8.85 -23.80
C PHE A 18 14.77 -8.39 -23.82
N GLY A 19 15.70 -9.34 -23.90
CA GLY A 19 17.14 -9.05 -23.78
C GLY A 19 17.58 -8.96 -22.33
N ALA A 20 17.93 -7.76 -21.85
CA ALA A 20 18.46 -7.55 -20.50
C ALA A 20 17.39 -7.56 -19.40
N PHE A 21 16.11 -7.49 -19.75
CA PHE A 21 15.01 -7.48 -18.80
C PHE A 21 13.97 -8.54 -19.14
N ASN A 22 13.11 -8.84 -18.18
CA ASN A 22 12.04 -9.81 -18.35
C ASN A 22 10.72 -9.31 -17.74
N PHE A 23 9.64 -9.77 -18.34
CA PHE A 23 8.29 -9.69 -17.80
C PHE A 23 7.88 -11.09 -17.38
N LYS A 24 7.27 -11.25 -16.22
CA LYS A 24 6.81 -12.54 -15.69
C LYS A 24 5.32 -12.48 -15.46
N SER A 25 4.64 -13.60 -15.74
CA SER A 25 3.24 -13.81 -15.38
C SER A 25 3.11 -15.10 -14.60
N THR A 26 2.45 -15.05 -13.45
CA THR A 26 2.07 -16.21 -12.64
C THR A 26 0.56 -16.17 -12.47
N PRO A 27 -0.21 -16.91 -13.29
CA PRO A 27 -1.65 -16.97 -13.15
C PRO A 27 -2.04 -17.51 -11.78
N GLU A 28 -3.11 -16.97 -11.19
CA GLU A 28 -3.63 -17.49 -9.92
C GLU A 28 -4.22 -18.89 -10.09
N ASP A 29 -4.37 -19.62 -8.98
CA ASP A 29 -4.86 -21.01 -8.98
C ASP A 29 -6.32 -21.16 -9.48
N THR A 30 -6.99 -20.05 -9.74
CA THR A 30 -8.39 -19.95 -10.18
C THR A 30 -8.57 -20.01 -11.71
N ILE A 31 -7.49 -19.89 -12.51
CA ILE A 31 -7.61 -20.06 -13.96
C ILE A 31 -7.87 -21.52 -14.33
N SER A 32 -8.53 -21.76 -15.46
CA SER A 32 -8.89 -23.10 -15.90
C SER A 32 -7.64 -23.97 -16.07
N SER A 33 -7.80 -25.28 -15.85
CA SER A 33 -6.73 -26.26 -16.08
C SER A 33 -6.32 -26.34 -17.56
N GLN A 34 -7.05 -25.69 -18.47
CA GLN A 34 -6.70 -25.61 -19.88
C GLN A 34 -5.61 -24.56 -20.14
N GLY A 35 -5.37 -23.64 -19.19
CA GLY A 35 -4.44 -22.54 -19.33
C GLY A 35 -4.90 -21.48 -20.33
N ASP A 36 -4.12 -20.41 -20.44
CA ASP A 36 -4.32 -19.36 -21.42
C ASP A 36 -3.02 -19.10 -22.18
N ASP A 37 -3.13 -18.40 -23.30
CA ASP A 37 -1.97 -17.94 -24.05
C ASP A 37 -1.79 -16.44 -23.85
N LEU A 38 -0.60 -16.05 -23.41
CA LEU A 38 -0.24 -14.65 -23.25
C LEU A 38 0.71 -14.20 -24.36
N THR A 39 0.40 -13.05 -24.95
CA THR A 39 1.31 -12.30 -25.82
C THR A 39 1.68 -10.99 -25.14
N VAL A 40 2.98 -10.76 -24.91
CA VAL A 40 3.48 -9.55 -24.26
C VAL A 40 4.29 -8.75 -25.28
N THR A 41 3.91 -7.49 -25.46
CA THR A 41 4.64 -6.53 -26.29
C THR A 41 5.25 -5.44 -25.43
N ALA A 42 6.57 -5.42 -25.33
CA ALA A 42 7.34 -4.34 -24.71
C ALA A 42 7.45 -3.15 -25.67
N LYS A 43 6.97 -1.98 -25.27
CA LYS A 43 7.03 -0.72 -26.01
C LYS A 43 7.89 0.28 -25.25
N LEU A 44 8.80 0.94 -25.98
CA LEU A 44 9.70 1.92 -25.40
C LEU A 44 8.91 3.22 -25.15
N ILE A 45 9.06 3.80 -23.96
CA ILE A 45 8.67 5.19 -23.70
C ILE A 45 9.93 6.05 -23.69
N ASP A 46 9.87 7.18 -24.38
CA ASP A 46 10.94 8.17 -24.38
C ASP A 46 11.18 8.76 -22.98
N PRO A 47 12.46 9.01 -22.61
CA PRO A 47 12.81 9.62 -21.34
C PRO A 47 12.04 10.91 -21.08
N GLY A 48 11.51 11.07 -19.86
CA GLY A 48 10.81 12.29 -19.45
C GLY A 48 9.38 12.43 -19.98
N THR A 49 8.84 11.44 -20.70
CA THR A 49 7.43 11.40 -21.05
C THR A 49 6.58 11.41 -19.78
N PRO A 50 5.73 12.43 -19.55
CA PRO A 50 4.88 12.47 -18.38
C PRO A 50 3.86 11.33 -18.43
N VAL A 51 3.73 10.62 -17.32
CA VAL A 51 2.71 9.59 -17.16
C VAL A 51 1.72 10.07 -16.10
N THR A 52 0.45 10.11 -16.46
CA THR A 52 -0.61 10.48 -15.55
C THR A 52 -1.38 9.26 -15.07
N PHE A 53 -1.73 9.29 -13.80
CA PHE A 53 -2.51 8.29 -13.14
C PHE A 53 -3.75 8.92 -12.52
N GLY A 54 -4.94 8.51 -12.97
CA GLY A 54 -6.17 9.24 -12.67
C GLY A 54 -6.15 10.69 -13.20
N ALA A 55 -7.02 11.55 -12.68
CA ALA A 55 -7.20 12.89 -13.22
C ALA A 55 -6.10 13.90 -12.86
N THR A 56 -5.27 13.64 -11.83
CA THR A 56 -4.39 14.67 -11.24
C THR A 56 -3.04 14.19 -10.71
N LYS A 57 -2.71 12.90 -10.76
CA LYS A 57 -1.45 12.40 -10.19
C LYS A 57 -0.42 12.16 -11.28
N ASN A 58 0.79 12.62 -11.03
CA ASN A 58 1.93 12.37 -11.89
C ASN A 58 2.73 11.18 -11.35
N ALA A 59 3.27 10.41 -12.28
CA ALA A 59 4.24 9.37 -12.00
C ALA A 59 5.39 9.54 -12.97
N THR A 60 6.61 9.30 -12.50
CA THR A 60 7.76 9.23 -13.38
C THR A 60 8.01 7.77 -13.72
N CYS A 61 8.17 7.44 -14.98
CA CYS A 61 8.52 6.09 -15.34
C CYS A 61 9.90 5.70 -14.76
N ILE A 62 10.08 4.42 -14.40
CA ILE A 62 11.40 3.94 -13.99
C ILE A 62 12.22 3.62 -15.23
N ASP A 63 13.35 4.30 -15.38
CA ASP A 63 14.30 4.06 -16.46
C ASP A 63 15.05 2.74 -16.26
N TYR A 64 15.29 2.06 -17.36
CA TYR A 64 16.07 0.83 -17.39
C TYR A 64 17.53 1.21 -17.70
N ASP A 65 18.48 0.67 -16.94
CA ASP A 65 19.90 0.95 -17.14
C ASP A 65 20.30 0.63 -18.59
N ASN A 66 21.25 1.42 -19.11
CA ASN A 66 21.77 1.29 -20.48
C ASN A 66 20.75 1.54 -21.61
N THR A 67 19.55 2.05 -21.32
CA THR A 67 18.54 2.40 -22.34
C THR A 67 18.49 3.89 -22.68
N GLY A 68 19.41 4.69 -22.13
CA GLY A 68 19.44 6.14 -22.34
C GLY A 68 18.33 6.90 -21.60
N GLY A 69 17.87 6.36 -20.46
CA GLY A 69 16.78 6.95 -19.66
C GLY A 69 15.38 6.55 -20.13
N SER A 70 15.29 5.63 -21.09
CA SER A 70 14.01 5.14 -21.59
C SER A 70 13.41 4.15 -20.60
N CYS A 71 12.10 3.98 -20.66
CA CYS A 71 11.45 2.92 -19.91
C CYS A 71 10.56 2.07 -20.80
N TRP A 72 9.93 1.06 -20.22
CA TRP A 72 9.16 0.07 -20.96
C TRP A 72 7.74 -0.07 -20.42
N GLU A 73 6.79 0.04 -21.34
CA GLU A 73 5.42 -0.41 -21.15
C GLU A 73 5.23 -1.81 -21.70
N PHE A 74 4.38 -2.58 -21.04
CA PHE A 74 4.06 -3.94 -21.45
C PHE A 74 2.58 -4.01 -21.83
N ASP A 75 2.33 -4.23 -23.11
CA ASP A 75 1.01 -4.50 -23.67
C ASP A 75 0.77 -6.00 -23.59
N VAL A 76 -0.09 -6.42 -22.66
CA VAL A 76 -0.37 -7.82 -22.37
C VAL A 76 -1.71 -8.21 -22.96
N LEU A 77 -1.67 -9.06 -23.99
CA LEU A 77 -2.83 -9.66 -24.61
C LEU A 77 -2.99 -11.10 -24.13
N CYS A 78 -4.22 -11.45 -23.74
CA CYS A 78 -4.60 -12.78 -23.30
C CYS A 78 -5.53 -13.38 -24.36
N SER A 79 -5.27 -14.61 -24.78
CA SER A 79 -6.20 -15.43 -25.58
C SER A 79 -6.37 -16.80 -24.94
N GLY A 80 -7.61 -17.23 -24.73
CA GLY A 80 -7.90 -18.47 -24.01
C GLY A 80 -9.26 -18.46 -23.32
N PRO A 81 -9.65 -19.57 -22.70
CA PRO A 81 -10.95 -19.71 -22.04
C PRO A 81 -11.15 -18.75 -20.86
N ASP A 82 -10.09 -18.37 -20.14
CA ASP A 82 -10.20 -17.46 -18.98
C ASP A 82 -9.92 -16.00 -19.36
N CYS A 83 -9.46 -15.76 -20.59
CA CYS A 83 -9.33 -14.45 -21.22
C CYS A 83 -10.68 -13.82 -21.65
N GLY A 84 -11.83 -14.37 -21.24
CA GLY A 84 -13.14 -13.74 -21.44
C GLY A 84 -13.52 -12.75 -20.33
N GLY A 85 -12.78 -12.73 -19.23
CA GLY A 85 -13.10 -11.96 -18.03
C GLY A 85 -11.86 -11.44 -17.28
N SER A 86 -11.90 -11.55 -15.95
CA SER A 86 -10.79 -11.17 -15.08
C SER A 86 -9.67 -12.20 -15.18
N TYR A 87 -8.75 -12.03 -16.14
CA TYR A 87 -7.50 -12.81 -16.11
C TYR A 87 -6.71 -12.38 -14.86
N ASP A 88 -6.76 -13.24 -13.85
CA ASP A 88 -6.17 -12.99 -12.53
C ASP A 88 -4.76 -13.59 -12.50
N ALA A 89 -3.75 -12.72 -12.55
CA ALA A 89 -2.35 -13.12 -12.54
C ALA A 89 -1.49 -12.14 -11.75
N GLU A 90 -0.45 -12.64 -11.10
CA GLU A 90 0.67 -11.83 -10.67
C GLU A 90 1.53 -11.51 -11.90
N PHE A 91 1.68 -10.22 -12.20
CA PHE A 91 2.67 -9.72 -13.13
C PHE A 91 3.87 -9.17 -12.38
N ALA A 92 5.06 -9.45 -12.88
CA ALA A 92 6.28 -8.90 -12.33
C ALA A 92 7.21 -8.42 -13.44
N THR A 93 7.85 -7.28 -13.23
CA THR A 93 8.93 -6.77 -14.08
C THR A 93 10.17 -6.63 -13.25
N SER A 94 11.27 -7.19 -13.74
CA SER A 94 12.60 -6.94 -13.19
C SER A 94 13.38 -6.07 -14.16
N TYR A 95 14.06 -5.07 -13.64
CA TYR A 95 14.81 -4.11 -14.44
C TYR A 95 16.08 -3.74 -13.73
N ASP A 96 17.12 -3.48 -14.53
CA ASP A 96 18.39 -2.99 -14.02
C ASP A 96 18.20 -1.50 -13.72
N HIS A 97 18.34 -1.10 -12.46
CA HIS A 97 18.27 0.32 -12.10
C HIS A 97 19.15 0.59 -10.88
N ALA A 98 20.20 1.39 -11.09
CA ALA A 98 21.25 1.60 -10.10
C ALA A 98 20.86 2.48 -8.90
N ALA A 99 19.83 3.34 -9.04
CA ALA A 99 19.42 4.27 -7.99
C ALA A 99 18.33 3.69 -7.09
N THR A 100 18.20 4.24 -5.87
CA THR A 100 17.09 3.88 -4.97
C THR A 100 15.78 4.41 -5.55
N ILE A 101 14.78 3.55 -5.68
CA ILE A 101 13.46 3.92 -6.20
C ILE A 101 12.59 4.39 -5.04
N VAL A 102 12.07 5.60 -5.15
CA VAL A 102 11.20 6.21 -4.13
C VAL A 102 9.75 6.10 -4.59
N LYS A 103 8.86 5.61 -3.71
CA LYS A 103 7.42 5.41 -3.99
C LYS A 103 7.17 4.63 -5.30
N PRO A 104 7.62 3.36 -5.38
CA PRO A 104 7.39 2.54 -6.56
C PRO A 104 5.89 2.39 -6.82
N GLY A 105 5.53 2.35 -8.09
CA GLY A 105 4.19 2.05 -8.57
C GLY A 105 4.25 1.08 -9.72
N PHE A 106 3.15 0.37 -9.94
CA PHE A 106 2.96 -0.46 -11.12
C PHE A 106 1.58 -0.16 -11.69
N LEU A 107 1.57 0.76 -12.64
CA LEU A 107 0.36 1.33 -13.19
C LEU A 107 -0.26 0.39 -14.23
N LYS A 108 -1.59 0.37 -14.27
CA LYS A 108 -2.39 -0.41 -15.20
C LYS A 108 -3.47 0.47 -15.85
N ASN A 109 -3.59 0.35 -17.17
CA ASN A 109 -4.76 0.77 -17.92
C ASN A 109 -5.43 -0.47 -18.52
N HIS A 110 -6.66 -0.78 -18.09
CA HIS A 110 -7.36 -1.96 -18.54
C HIS A 110 -8.03 -1.71 -19.90
N SER A 111 -8.05 -2.72 -20.76
CA SER A 111 -8.63 -2.66 -22.11
C SER A 111 -7.99 -1.61 -23.03
N ALA A 112 -6.81 -1.08 -22.68
CA ALA A 112 -6.03 -0.18 -23.50
C ALA A 112 -4.73 -0.84 -23.96
N SER A 113 -4.35 -0.58 -25.21
CA SER A 113 -3.02 -0.92 -25.73
C SER A 113 -2.01 0.15 -25.35
N CYS A 114 -0.76 -0.25 -25.13
CA CYS A 114 0.35 0.69 -24.98
C CYS A 114 0.73 1.34 -26.34
N PRO A 115 1.49 2.44 -26.37
CA PRO A 115 1.75 3.30 -25.24
C PRO A 115 0.53 4.10 -24.82
N THR A 116 0.41 4.37 -23.52
CA THR A 116 -0.65 5.23 -23.01
C THR A 116 -0.08 6.20 -22.00
N THR A 117 -0.58 7.43 -22.00
CA THR A 117 -0.19 8.42 -20.99
C THR A 117 -1.13 8.42 -19.79
N MET A 118 -2.29 7.75 -19.89
CA MET A 118 -3.29 7.70 -18.82
C MET A 118 -3.42 6.29 -18.28
N PHE A 119 -3.26 6.14 -16.97
CA PHE A 119 -3.46 4.88 -16.26
C PHE A 119 -4.62 4.98 -15.25
N GLU A 120 -5.34 3.88 -15.08
CA GLU A 120 -6.62 3.83 -14.34
C GLU A 120 -6.44 3.32 -12.91
N THR A 121 -5.62 2.26 -12.73
CA THR A 121 -5.24 1.78 -11.40
C THR A 121 -3.71 1.67 -11.17
N ASN A 122 -3.23 1.86 -9.94
CA ASN A 122 -1.90 1.43 -9.52
C ASN A 122 -2.09 0.12 -8.77
N GLN A 123 -1.59 -0.97 -9.32
CA GLN A 123 -1.84 -2.33 -8.85
C GLN A 123 -0.63 -2.92 -8.14
N ILE A 124 0.32 -2.10 -7.71
CA ILE A 124 1.52 -2.61 -7.02
C ILE A 124 1.11 -3.44 -5.80
N ASP A 125 1.55 -4.68 -5.76
CA ASP A 125 1.33 -5.66 -4.68
C ASP A 125 2.64 -5.96 -3.94
N GLY A 126 3.77 -5.75 -4.61
CA GLY A 126 5.08 -5.92 -4.01
C GLY A 126 6.16 -5.10 -4.70
N PHE A 127 7.16 -4.71 -3.92
CA PHE A 127 8.38 -4.10 -4.42
C PHE A 127 9.57 -4.71 -3.69
N PHE A 128 10.55 -5.18 -4.44
CA PHE A 128 11.79 -5.72 -3.90
C PHE A 128 12.95 -5.07 -4.64
N GLN A 129 13.86 -4.42 -3.91
CA GLN A 129 15.04 -3.79 -4.49
C GLN A 129 16.31 -4.37 -3.88
N THR A 130 17.07 -5.10 -4.69
CA THR A 130 18.51 -5.31 -4.46
C THR A 130 19.29 -4.22 -5.18
N ARG A 131 20.60 -4.11 -4.93
CA ARG A 131 21.47 -3.04 -5.45
C ARG A 131 21.44 -2.88 -6.99
N ILE A 132 20.93 -3.87 -7.74
CA ILE A 132 21.00 -3.88 -9.21
C ILE A 132 19.65 -4.26 -9.83
N ASP A 133 18.86 -5.14 -9.20
CA ASP A 133 17.69 -5.74 -9.85
C ASP A 133 16.37 -5.48 -9.10
N PRO A 134 15.85 -4.24 -9.05
CA PRO A 134 14.52 -4.02 -8.54
C PRO A 134 13.47 -4.84 -9.31
N THR A 135 12.46 -5.29 -8.57
CA THR A 135 11.30 -6.01 -9.09
C THR A 135 10.03 -5.34 -8.57
N THR A 136 9.18 -4.87 -9.48
CA THR A 136 7.79 -4.48 -9.18
C THR A 136 6.86 -5.64 -9.49
N LYS A 137 5.94 -5.90 -8.56
CA LYS A 137 4.89 -6.90 -8.70
C LYS A 137 3.53 -6.25 -8.61
N ALA A 138 2.58 -6.75 -9.39
CA ALA A 138 1.19 -6.37 -9.32
C ALA A 138 0.31 -7.58 -9.57
N LYS A 139 -0.93 -7.53 -9.08
CA LYS A 139 -1.96 -8.47 -9.45
C LYS A 139 -2.92 -7.84 -10.44
N SER A 140 -3.35 -8.60 -11.44
CA SER A 140 -4.34 -8.14 -12.40
C SER A 140 -5.70 -8.74 -12.14
N GLY A 141 -6.72 -8.04 -12.63
CA GLY A 141 -7.93 -8.64 -13.16
C GLY A 141 -8.29 -8.05 -14.52
N GLY A 142 -8.39 -8.87 -15.57
CA GLY A 142 -8.94 -8.46 -16.88
C GLY A 142 -8.04 -8.67 -18.09
N THR A 143 -8.64 -8.77 -19.28
CA THR A 143 -7.95 -8.99 -20.57
C THR A 143 -7.52 -7.73 -21.29
N GLY A 144 -6.32 -7.74 -21.88
CA GLY A 144 -5.79 -6.57 -22.57
C GLY A 144 -5.42 -5.49 -21.55
N SER A 145 -4.14 -5.29 -21.30
CA SER A 145 -3.73 -4.27 -20.35
C SER A 145 -2.37 -3.70 -20.67
N CYS A 146 -2.28 -2.38 -20.51
CA CYS A 146 -1.02 -1.67 -20.54
C CYS A 146 -0.47 -1.54 -19.13
N TRP A 147 0.78 -1.93 -18.94
CA TRP A 147 1.46 -1.93 -17.65
C TRP A 147 2.72 -1.09 -17.66
N LEU A 148 2.95 -0.33 -16.59
CA LEU A 148 4.13 0.52 -16.47
C LEU A 148 4.67 0.58 -15.04
N ALA A 149 5.95 0.26 -14.86
CA ALA A 149 6.65 0.47 -13.61
C ALA A 149 7.05 1.95 -13.46
N THR A 150 6.71 2.55 -12.32
CA THR A 150 6.90 3.98 -12.07
C THR A 150 7.51 4.26 -10.71
N GLN A 151 8.09 5.44 -10.54
CA GLN A 151 8.60 6.01 -9.31
C GLN A 151 8.01 7.40 -9.08
N ASP A 152 8.18 7.89 -7.85
CA ASP A 152 7.66 9.16 -7.37
C ASP A 152 6.21 9.41 -7.75
N THR A 153 5.40 8.39 -7.48
CA THR A 153 3.97 8.47 -7.69
C THR A 153 3.39 9.46 -6.67
N ASP A 154 3.09 10.68 -7.12
CA ASP A 154 2.61 11.77 -6.27
C ASP A 154 1.32 11.36 -5.53
N GLY A 155 1.48 10.88 -4.30
CA GLY A 155 0.37 10.49 -3.45
C GLY A 155 -0.47 9.34 -4.01
N ILE A 156 0.12 8.37 -4.73
CA ILE A 156 -0.56 7.07 -4.85
C ILE A 156 -0.45 6.42 -3.48
N SER A 157 -1.50 6.65 -2.70
CA SER A 157 -1.58 6.31 -1.29
C SER A 157 -1.18 4.86 -1.09
N ASP A 158 -0.12 4.65 -0.32
CA ASP A 158 -0.21 3.79 0.87
C ASP A 158 -1.53 4.18 1.58
N SER A 159 -2.65 3.66 1.09
CA SER A 159 -3.87 3.72 1.86
C SER A 159 -3.56 2.90 3.09
N VAL A 160 -3.61 3.56 4.24
CA VAL A 160 -3.47 2.83 5.49
C VAL A 160 -4.61 1.84 5.53
N SER A 161 -4.33 0.55 5.46
CA SER A 161 -5.38 -0.45 5.31
C SER A 161 -5.48 -1.37 6.51
N ASN A 162 -4.40 -1.53 7.30
CA ASN A 162 -4.33 -2.57 8.30
C ASN A 162 -3.67 -2.08 9.58
N PHE A 163 -4.50 -1.65 10.53
CA PHE A 163 -4.13 -1.59 11.93
C PHE A 163 -4.11 -3.01 12.49
N ILE A 164 -2.94 -3.48 12.93
CA ILE A 164 -2.81 -4.84 13.46
C ILE A 164 -3.37 -4.94 14.89
N GLY A 165 -3.27 -3.84 15.65
CA GLY A 165 -3.65 -3.81 17.05
C GLY A 165 -2.70 -2.95 17.88
N PHE A 166 -3.14 -2.68 19.10
CA PHE A 166 -2.27 -2.20 20.17
C PHE A 166 -1.31 -3.31 20.62
N LEU A 167 -0.06 -2.94 20.86
CA LEU A 167 0.99 -3.78 21.43
C LEU A 167 1.14 -3.49 22.92
N ASP A 168 1.79 -4.40 23.65
CA ASP A 168 2.04 -4.25 25.08
C ASP A 168 2.65 -2.87 25.42
N PRO A 169 2.12 -2.18 26.45
CA PRO A 169 1.31 -2.73 27.55
C PRO A 169 -0.21 -2.64 27.37
N VAL A 170 -0.70 -2.20 26.20
CA VAL A 170 -2.13 -1.98 25.97
C VAL A 170 -2.76 -3.22 25.37
N GLN A 171 -3.83 -3.70 26.00
CA GLN A 171 -4.63 -4.84 25.54
C GLN A 171 -5.80 -4.37 24.68
N ASN A 172 -6.01 -5.02 23.52
CA ASN A 172 -7.05 -4.67 22.54
C ASN A 172 -8.48 -5.00 22.99
N ALA A 173 -8.69 -6.20 23.56
CA ALA A 173 -10.01 -6.73 23.89
C ALA A 173 -10.30 -6.74 25.40
N ALA A 174 -9.58 -5.92 26.18
CA ALA A 174 -9.69 -5.88 27.63
C ALA A 174 -9.61 -4.44 28.15
N ILE A 175 -10.14 -4.23 29.37
CA ILE A 175 -10.05 -2.95 30.05
C ILE A 175 -8.66 -2.83 30.69
N ASN A 176 -7.89 -1.85 30.23
CA ASN A 176 -6.56 -1.54 30.72
C ASN A 176 -6.66 -0.76 32.04
N VAL A 177 -6.26 -1.38 33.16
CA VAL A 177 -6.34 -0.75 34.49
C VAL A 177 -5.03 -0.03 34.80
N VAL A 178 -5.09 1.30 34.91
CA VAL A 178 -3.91 2.17 35.03
C VAL A 178 -4.11 3.22 36.12
N LYS A 179 -3.02 3.84 36.60
CA LYS A 179 -3.11 4.91 37.60
C LYS A 179 -3.44 6.24 36.90
N GLY A 180 -4.35 7.03 37.47
CA GLY A 180 -4.58 8.40 36.99
C GLY A 180 -3.29 9.23 36.96
N GLY A 181 -3.11 10.05 35.93
CA GLY A 181 -1.91 10.85 35.73
C GLY A 181 -0.70 10.08 35.21
N GLN A 182 -0.81 8.78 34.93
CA GLN A 182 0.26 7.98 34.36
C GLN A 182 0.46 8.30 32.87
N ALA A 183 1.72 8.25 32.42
CA ALA A 183 2.05 8.26 31.00
C ALA A 183 1.98 6.82 30.47
N ILE A 184 1.13 6.59 29.47
CA ILE A 184 0.87 5.28 28.88
C ILE A 184 1.33 5.29 27.42
N PRO A 185 2.29 4.43 27.03
CA PRO A 185 2.67 4.30 25.63
C PRO A 185 1.61 3.50 24.89
N LEU A 186 0.95 4.14 23.93
CA LEU A 186 0.15 3.47 22.90
C LEU A 186 1.11 3.02 21.81
N LYS A 187 1.46 1.74 21.82
CA LYS A 187 2.24 1.13 20.73
C LYS A 187 1.29 0.41 19.80
N PHE A 188 1.51 0.51 18.50
CA PHE A 188 0.69 -0.15 17.50
C PHE A 188 1.46 -0.38 16.21
N GLN A 189 0.98 -1.31 15.39
CA GLN A 189 1.57 -1.58 14.07
C GLN A 189 0.57 -1.24 12.96
N VAL A 190 1.08 -0.59 11.92
CA VAL A 190 0.33 -0.16 10.73
C VAL A 190 0.99 -0.72 9.48
N LEU A 191 0.20 -1.41 8.67
CA LEU A 191 0.59 -1.90 7.35
C LEU A 191 -0.23 -1.20 6.25
N ASN A 192 0.33 -1.14 5.05
CA ASN A 192 -0.41 -0.73 3.85
C ASN A 192 -1.30 -1.86 3.31
N SER A 193 -2.03 -1.56 2.23
CA SER A 193 -2.94 -2.50 1.53
C SER A 193 -2.30 -3.82 1.13
N ASN A 194 -0.98 -3.81 0.94
CA ASN A 194 -0.20 -4.95 0.47
C ASN A 194 0.46 -5.71 1.62
N GLY A 195 0.11 -5.40 2.87
CA GLY A 195 0.70 -5.99 4.06
C GLY A 195 2.15 -5.54 4.33
N GLN A 196 2.64 -4.51 3.64
CA GLN A 196 3.98 -3.97 3.87
C GLN A 196 3.96 -2.95 5.02
N PRO A 197 5.05 -2.84 5.81
CA PRO A 197 5.05 -1.93 6.94
C PRO A 197 5.08 -0.46 6.53
N LEU A 198 4.16 0.33 7.09
CA LEU A 198 4.06 1.75 6.79
C LEU A 198 5.01 2.57 7.67
N THR A 199 5.90 3.39 7.11
CA THR A 199 6.92 4.12 7.87
C THR A 199 6.89 5.65 7.68
N ASN A 200 5.83 6.20 7.12
CA ASN A 200 5.68 7.62 6.81
C ASN A 200 4.38 8.24 7.36
N LEU A 201 3.68 7.53 8.27
CA LEU A 201 2.46 7.99 8.92
C LEU A 201 2.70 9.30 9.68
N SER A 202 1.82 10.27 9.43
CA SER A 202 1.87 11.59 10.06
C SER A 202 0.66 11.80 10.97
N LEU A 203 0.89 12.32 12.18
CA LEU A 203 -0.21 12.66 13.10
C LEU A 203 -0.98 13.86 12.53
N CYS A 204 -2.25 13.65 12.27
CA CYS A 204 -3.17 14.69 11.87
C CYS A 204 -3.77 15.38 13.09
N THR A 205 -3.49 16.68 13.23
CA THR A 205 -3.93 17.51 14.35
C THR A 205 -4.96 18.57 13.93
N THR A 206 -5.12 18.83 12.64
CA THR A 206 -6.03 19.84 12.09
C THR A 206 -6.77 19.28 10.87
N GLY A 207 -7.88 19.89 10.46
CA GLY A 207 -8.77 19.35 9.42
C GLY A 207 -8.16 19.11 8.02
N SER A 208 -6.89 19.45 7.79
CA SER A 208 -6.15 19.10 6.58
C SER A 208 -4.96 18.20 6.94
N CYS A 209 -5.10 16.89 6.68
CA CYS A 209 -4.11 15.88 7.03
C CYS A 209 -3.22 15.52 5.82
N PRO A 210 -1.90 15.37 5.99
CA PRO A 210 -1.06 14.75 4.97
C PRO A 210 -1.42 13.26 4.82
N THR A 211 -1.33 12.71 3.61
CA THR A 211 -1.55 11.27 3.37
C THR A 211 -0.20 10.55 3.28
N PRO A 212 0.02 9.43 4.02
CA PRO A 212 -0.90 8.79 4.97
C PRO A 212 -0.95 9.49 6.34
N SER A 213 -2.14 9.54 6.94
CA SER A 213 -2.38 10.17 8.23
C SER A 213 -2.95 9.23 9.26
N ILE A 214 -2.77 9.61 10.53
CA ILE A 214 -3.43 9.03 11.69
C ILE A 214 -4.02 10.14 12.54
N THR A 215 -5.18 9.91 13.11
CA THR A 215 -5.69 10.71 14.23
C THR A 215 -5.70 9.86 15.48
N ILE A 216 -5.36 10.46 16.61
CA ILE A 216 -5.39 9.81 17.91
C ILE A 216 -6.22 10.69 18.83
N ARG A 217 -7.29 10.12 19.40
CA ARG A 217 -8.24 10.85 20.25
C ARG A 217 -8.41 10.14 21.59
N PHE A 218 -8.76 10.93 22.60
CA PHE A 218 -8.98 10.46 23.96
C PHE A 218 -10.27 11.04 24.50
N GLY A 219 -10.95 10.30 25.38
CA GLY A 219 -12.14 10.80 26.03
C GLY A 219 -12.70 9.87 27.09
N PRO A 220 -13.71 10.31 27.85
CA PRO A 220 -14.43 9.48 28.80
C PRO A 220 -15.19 8.35 28.08
N SER A 221 -15.44 7.25 28.79
CA SER A 221 -16.16 6.05 28.30
C SER A 221 -17.00 5.45 29.44
N SER A 222 -17.87 4.48 29.14
CA SER A 222 -18.68 3.72 30.10
C SER A 222 -17.99 2.48 30.69
N CYS A 223 -16.73 2.18 30.32
CA CYS A 223 -16.05 0.90 30.64
C CYS A 223 -16.75 -0.35 30.08
N THR A 224 -17.70 -0.20 29.16
CA THR A 224 -18.22 -1.32 28.39
C THR A 224 -17.48 -1.37 27.06
N VAL A 225 -17.21 -2.58 26.57
CA VAL A 225 -16.81 -2.78 25.18
C VAL A 225 -18.04 -2.44 24.34
N ASP A 226 -18.20 -1.16 24.08
CA ASP A 226 -19.25 -0.65 23.21
C ASP A 226 -18.61 -0.41 21.85
N THR A 227 -19.16 -1.05 20.83
CA THR A 227 -18.72 -0.87 19.45
C THR A 227 -19.11 0.50 18.90
N ASP A 228 -19.95 1.24 19.63
CA ASP A 228 -20.56 2.48 19.17
C ASP A 228 -20.20 3.65 20.10
N ILE A 229 -18.89 3.88 20.34
CA ILE A 229 -18.43 5.16 20.87
C ILE A 229 -18.64 6.21 19.75
N THR A 230 -19.88 6.68 19.63
CA THR A 230 -20.32 7.69 18.68
C THR A 230 -19.86 9.05 19.20
N ASP A 231 -18.86 9.60 18.51
CA ASP A 231 -18.47 11.00 18.49
C ASP A 231 -18.54 11.72 19.84
N ILE A 232 -17.53 11.49 20.67
CA ILE A 232 -17.22 12.41 21.75
C ILE A 232 -16.23 13.41 21.17
N SER A 233 -16.51 14.70 21.37
CA SER A 233 -15.65 15.86 21.13
C SER A 233 -14.37 15.78 21.98
N GLY A 234 -13.64 14.68 21.85
CA GLY A 234 -12.39 14.42 22.54
C GLY A 234 -11.35 15.36 21.98
N ASP A 235 -10.87 16.25 22.83
CA ASP A 235 -9.67 17.03 22.58
C ASP A 235 -8.53 16.08 22.18
N LEU A 236 -7.66 16.57 21.30
CA LEU A 236 -6.29 16.06 21.19
C LEU A 236 -5.63 16.28 22.55
N ALA A 237 -5.83 15.34 23.49
CA ALA A 237 -5.42 15.52 24.87
C ALA A 237 -3.89 15.66 24.97
N ALA A 238 -3.45 16.58 25.82
CA ALA A 238 -2.07 16.99 26.04
C ALA A 238 -1.08 15.81 26.08
N THR A 239 -0.10 15.83 25.18
CA THR A 239 1.04 14.92 25.20
C THR A 239 1.80 15.04 26.52
N ALA A 240 2.29 13.92 27.07
CA ALA A 240 3.22 13.95 28.20
C ALA A 240 4.58 14.51 27.73
N GLY A 241 4.82 15.82 27.89
CA GLY A 241 5.95 16.46 27.21
C GLY A 241 5.75 16.50 25.70
N ASN A 242 6.74 16.95 24.91
CA ASN A 242 6.67 17.00 23.43
C ASN A 242 6.64 15.61 22.75
N ALA A 243 5.96 14.63 23.32
CA ALA A 243 5.88 13.26 22.81
C ALA A 243 4.80 13.17 21.71
N GLY A 244 5.10 13.72 20.53
CA GLY A 244 4.33 13.45 19.31
C GLY A 244 4.41 11.97 18.90
N LEU A 245 3.79 11.65 17.75
CA LEU A 245 3.88 10.32 17.16
C LEU A 245 5.33 9.96 16.83
N GLN A 246 5.80 8.81 17.33
CA GLN A 246 7.14 8.29 17.09
C GLN A 246 7.05 7.10 16.13
N ASN A 247 7.86 7.13 15.08
CA ASN A 247 8.07 5.98 14.20
C ASN A 247 9.23 5.13 14.75
N LEU A 248 8.97 3.85 15.01
CA LEU A 248 9.93 2.89 15.54
C LEU A 248 10.48 1.92 14.46
N GLY A 249 10.09 2.10 13.19
CA GLY A 249 10.45 1.25 12.06
C GLY A 249 9.55 0.00 11.93
N ASN A 250 9.60 -0.64 10.76
CA ASN A 250 8.83 -1.86 10.44
C ASN A 250 7.32 -1.72 10.75
N GLY A 251 6.74 -0.55 10.44
CA GLY A 251 5.31 -0.31 10.68
C GLY A 251 4.95 -0.01 12.12
N ASN A 252 5.91 0.00 13.05
CA ASN A 252 5.65 0.20 14.46
C ASN A 252 5.65 1.68 14.81
N TYR A 253 4.63 2.11 15.54
CA TYR A 253 4.45 3.47 16.02
C TYR A 253 4.21 3.51 17.52
N GLN A 254 4.58 4.63 18.13
CA GLN A 254 4.29 4.91 19.52
C GLN A 254 3.74 6.32 19.70
N TYR A 255 2.70 6.45 20.52
CA TYR A 255 2.21 7.73 21.03
C TYR A 255 2.09 7.65 22.55
N VAL A 256 2.63 8.64 23.29
CA VAL A 256 2.60 8.62 24.75
C VAL A 256 1.46 9.47 25.27
N TRP A 257 0.41 8.81 25.76
CA TRP A 257 -0.75 9.46 26.34
C TRP A 257 -0.53 9.79 27.81
N LYS A 258 -0.75 11.05 28.23
CA LYS A 258 -0.86 11.42 29.64
C LYS A 258 -2.32 11.25 30.09
N THR A 259 -2.59 10.21 30.88
CA THR A 259 -3.94 9.99 31.42
C THR A 259 -4.37 11.12 32.35
N PRO A 260 -5.67 11.45 32.42
CA PRO A 260 -6.21 12.37 33.43
C PRO A 260 -5.93 11.88 34.86
N ASN A 261 -5.88 12.80 35.83
CA ASN A 261 -5.80 12.43 37.26
C ASN A 261 -7.16 11.99 37.83
N VAL A 262 -8.25 12.21 37.09
CA VAL A 262 -9.61 11.88 37.52
C VAL A 262 -9.86 10.39 37.31
N LYS A 263 -10.30 9.71 38.38
CA LYS A 263 -10.68 8.29 38.30
C LYS A 263 -11.91 8.14 37.41
N GLY A 264 -11.95 7.07 36.64
CA GLY A 264 -13.05 6.83 35.72
C GLY A 264 -12.66 5.94 34.56
N CYS A 265 -13.55 5.89 33.58
CA CYS A 265 -13.43 5.08 32.38
C CYS A 265 -13.14 5.98 31.20
N TYR A 266 -12.18 5.58 30.37
CA TYR A 266 -11.67 6.36 29.25
C TYR A 266 -11.40 5.47 28.05
N PHE A 267 -11.34 6.07 26.86
CA PHE A 267 -10.87 5.42 25.66
C PHE A 267 -9.64 6.15 25.08
N ALA A 268 -8.82 5.41 24.36
CA ALA A 268 -7.89 5.92 23.36
C ALA A 268 -8.31 5.36 22.00
N ARG A 269 -8.57 6.24 21.04
CA ARG A 269 -9.00 5.89 19.68
C ARG A 269 -7.90 6.22 18.70
N VAL A 270 -7.50 5.23 17.91
CA VAL A 270 -6.67 5.40 16.73
C VAL A 270 -7.58 5.32 15.52
N SER A 271 -7.62 6.36 14.69
CA SER A 271 -8.35 6.33 13.42
C SER A 271 -7.40 6.63 12.28
N LEU A 272 -7.45 5.76 11.28
CA LEU A 272 -6.62 5.83 10.09
C LEU A 272 -7.50 6.25 8.91
N ASN A 273 -6.90 6.30 7.73
CA ASN A 273 -7.62 6.61 6.50
C ASN A 273 -8.49 5.41 6.01
N ASP A 274 -8.54 4.31 6.78
CA ASP A 274 -9.35 3.12 6.55
C ASP A 274 -10.84 3.32 6.88
N GLY A 275 -11.18 4.42 7.56
CA GLY A 275 -12.55 4.70 8.00
C GLY A 275 -12.98 3.88 9.22
N ILE A 276 -12.07 3.11 9.83
CA ILE A 276 -12.32 2.29 11.02
C ILE A 276 -11.69 2.96 12.23
N ALA A 277 -12.43 2.97 13.34
CA ALA A 277 -11.91 3.40 14.64
C ALA A 277 -11.39 2.20 15.43
N HIS A 278 -10.16 2.30 15.91
CA HIS A 278 -9.50 1.28 16.72
C HIS A 278 -9.38 1.76 18.16
N ASP A 279 -10.17 1.18 19.05
CA ASP A 279 -10.31 1.65 20.43
C ASP A 279 -9.57 0.75 21.43
N ALA A 280 -8.92 1.40 22.40
CA ALA A 280 -8.44 0.77 23.63
C ALA A 280 -9.18 1.39 24.82
N LEU A 281 -9.71 0.55 25.70
CA LEU A 281 -10.44 0.99 26.90
C LEU A 281 -9.53 1.01 28.12
N PHE A 282 -9.72 2.02 28.97
CA PHE A 282 -8.94 2.24 30.18
C PHE A 282 -9.84 2.48 31.39
N LYS A 283 -9.44 1.94 32.54
CA LYS A 283 -10.02 2.26 33.86
C LYS A 283 -8.94 2.87 34.75
N LEU A 284 -9.09 4.15 35.06
CA LEU A 284 -8.19 4.91 35.92
C LEU A 284 -8.58 4.73 37.40
N LYS A 285 -7.61 4.30 38.21
CA LYS A 285 -7.77 4.09 39.67
C LYS A 285 -6.91 5.02 40.52
#